data_AF-A0A9X5XJW9-F1
#
_entry.id   AF-A0A9X5XJW9-F1
#
_cell.length_a   1.000
_cell.length_b   1.000
_cell.length_c   1.000
_cell.angle_alpha   90.00
_cell.angle_beta   90.00
_cell.angle_gamma   90.00
#
_symmetry.space_group_name_H-M   'P 1'
#
loop_
_entity.id
_entity.type
_entity.pdbx_description
1 polymer ?
#
loop_
_entity_poly.entity_id
_entity_poly.type
_entity_poly.pdbx_seq_one_letter_code
_entity_poly.pdbx_strand_id
1 'polypeptide(L)'
;TALTELGFTATALSTGTAPSAASIDNAVAAARGVDAVVVGTYNVTATGSQKTLVERLVATGVPVVAIAIRNPYDVAQLPDVRAYLATYSWTDVELRAAARVIAGSARPRGRLPVEVQRADDPTKALYPIGYGLTY
;
A
#
# COMPACT_ATOMS: atom_id res chain seq x y z
N THR A 1 7.85 -15.02 -3.96
CA THR A 1 7.10 -13.82 -4.42
C THR A 1 7.99 -13.00 -5.34
N ALA A 2 7.48 -11.96 -6.02
CA ALA A 2 8.35 -11.06 -6.81
C ALA A 2 9.50 -10.44 -5.98
N LEU A 3 9.28 -10.22 -4.67
CA LEU A 3 10.33 -9.79 -3.74
C LEU A 3 11.39 -10.90 -3.51
N THR A 4 10.98 -12.17 -3.42
CA THR A 4 11.92 -13.30 -3.33
C THR A 4 12.84 -13.40 -4.54
N GLU A 5 12.31 -13.19 -5.74
CA GLU A 5 13.12 -13.16 -6.97
C GLU A 5 14.13 -12.00 -6.99
N LEU A 6 13.88 -10.94 -6.21
CA LEU A 6 14.78 -9.80 -6.03
C LEU A 6 15.73 -9.96 -4.83
N GLY A 7 15.77 -11.14 -4.21
CA GLY A 7 16.72 -11.48 -3.13
C GLY A 7 16.22 -11.23 -1.71
N PHE A 8 14.95 -10.88 -1.51
CA PHE A 8 14.37 -10.69 -0.18
C PHE A 8 13.79 -11.99 0.39
N THR A 9 13.92 -12.19 1.70
CA THR A 9 13.10 -13.18 2.41
C THR A 9 11.69 -12.61 2.56
N ALA A 10 10.69 -13.25 1.94
CA ALA A 10 9.33 -12.73 1.92
C ALA A 10 8.29 -13.84 2.12
N THR A 11 7.34 -13.58 3.02
CA THR A 11 6.16 -14.43 3.27
C THR A 11 4.94 -13.74 2.69
N ALA A 12 4.18 -14.44 1.84
CA ALA A 12 2.92 -13.92 1.29
C ALA A 12 1.74 -14.36 2.15
N LEU A 13 0.89 -13.41 2.54
CA LEU A 13 -0.36 -13.68 3.25
C LEU A 13 -1.53 -13.09 2.45
N SER A 14 -2.51 -13.92 2.13
CA SER A 14 -3.73 -13.47 1.47
C SER A 14 -4.76 -13.02 2.49
N THR A 15 -5.26 -11.81 2.33
CA THR A 15 -6.28 -11.21 3.21
C THR A 15 -7.59 -10.91 2.47
N GLY A 16 -7.61 -11.05 1.13
CA GLY A 16 -8.74 -10.61 0.30
C GLY A 16 -8.96 -9.10 0.31
N THR A 17 -10.05 -8.65 -0.33
CA THR A 17 -10.47 -7.23 -0.35
C THR A 17 -11.33 -6.83 0.84
N ALA A 18 -11.84 -7.81 1.59
CA ALA A 18 -12.62 -7.63 2.82
C ALA A 18 -12.03 -8.54 3.91
N PRO A 19 -10.85 -8.20 4.47
CA PRO A 19 -10.21 -9.03 5.49
C PRO A 19 -11.10 -9.23 6.72
N SER A 20 -11.17 -10.46 7.20
CA SER A 20 -11.79 -10.81 8.48
C SER A 20 -10.86 -10.45 9.65
N ALA A 21 -11.43 -10.32 10.85
CA ALA A 21 -10.63 -10.10 12.07
C ALA A 21 -9.50 -11.13 12.23
N ALA A 22 -9.79 -12.42 12.00
CA ALA A 22 -8.79 -13.48 12.07
C ALA A 22 -7.65 -13.30 11.05
N SER A 23 -7.96 -12.89 9.81
CA SER A 23 -6.93 -12.60 8.80
C SER A 23 -6.09 -11.38 9.15
N ILE A 24 -6.70 -10.37 9.78
CA ILE A 24 -5.98 -9.18 10.28
C ILE A 24 -5.03 -9.56 11.41
N ASP A 25 -5.52 -10.31 12.40
CA ASP A 25 -4.69 -10.73 13.54
C ASP A 25 -3.54 -11.63 13.09
N ASN A 26 -3.76 -12.51 12.12
CA ASN A 26 -2.68 -13.30 11.51
C ASN A 26 -1.63 -12.42 10.81
N ALA A 27 -2.07 -11.45 10.00
CA ALA A 27 -1.14 -10.52 9.32
C ALA A 27 -0.33 -9.69 10.32
N VAL A 28 -0.97 -9.20 11.40
CA VAL A 28 -0.31 -8.43 12.47
C VAL A 28 0.68 -9.29 13.25
N ALA A 29 0.34 -10.56 13.53
CA ALA A 29 1.25 -11.49 14.18
C ALA A 29 2.48 -11.77 13.31
N ALA A 30 2.27 -12.01 12.01
CA ALA A 30 3.34 -12.27 11.05
C ALA A 30 4.23 -11.05 10.76
N ALA A 31 3.72 -9.83 10.98
CA ALA A 31 4.52 -8.61 10.87
C ALA A 31 5.55 -8.47 12.00
N ARG A 32 5.41 -9.16 13.12
CA ARG A 32 6.37 -9.00 14.24
C ARG A 32 7.73 -9.59 13.85
N GLY A 33 8.77 -8.77 13.96
CA GLY A 33 10.15 -9.19 13.71
C GLY A 33 10.56 -9.22 12.23
N VAL A 34 9.75 -8.67 11.32
CA VAL A 34 10.17 -8.44 9.93
C VAL A 34 10.65 -7.00 9.74
N ASP A 35 11.50 -6.77 8.73
CA ASP A 35 12.08 -5.45 8.46
C ASP A 35 11.09 -4.46 7.83
N ALA A 36 10.10 -4.97 7.09
CA ALA A 36 9.06 -4.17 6.45
C ALA A 36 7.84 -5.02 6.09
N VAL A 37 6.67 -4.37 6.01
CA VAL A 37 5.43 -4.93 5.48
C VAL A 37 5.07 -4.23 4.19
N VAL A 38 4.77 -5.01 3.15
CA VAL A 38 4.17 -4.51 1.90
C VAL A 38 2.73 -4.98 1.85
N VAL A 39 1.78 -4.04 1.89
CA VAL A 39 0.34 -4.33 1.94
C VAL A 39 -0.35 -3.83 0.67
N GLY A 40 -1.04 -4.73 -0.03
CA GLY A 40 -1.88 -4.38 -1.18
C GLY A 40 -3.25 -3.89 -0.72
N THR A 41 -3.70 -2.73 -1.22
CA THR A 41 -5.00 -2.13 -0.91
C THR A 41 -5.85 -1.97 -2.16
N TYR A 42 -7.18 -1.96 -1.99
CA TYR A 42 -8.13 -1.92 -3.10
C TYR A 42 -9.43 -1.19 -2.70
N ASN A 43 -9.49 0.13 -2.92
CA ASN A 43 -10.62 1.00 -2.53
C ASN A 43 -10.87 0.99 -1.02
N VAL A 44 -9.89 1.45 -0.26
CA VAL A 44 -10.03 1.63 1.17
C VAL A 44 -11.11 2.67 1.44
N THR A 45 -12.01 2.35 2.36
CA THR A 45 -13.07 3.25 2.82
C THR A 45 -12.81 3.65 4.27
N ALA A 46 -13.45 4.73 4.72
CA ALA A 46 -13.24 5.28 6.07
C ALA A 46 -13.51 4.31 7.22
N THR A 47 -14.36 3.29 7.00
CA THR A 47 -14.74 2.26 7.98
C THR A 47 -14.47 0.84 7.46
N GLY A 48 -13.69 0.69 6.40
CA GLY A 48 -13.44 -0.60 5.75
C GLY A 48 -12.40 -1.44 6.49
N SER A 49 -12.53 -2.77 6.44
CA SER A 49 -11.60 -3.66 7.14
C SER A 49 -10.17 -3.61 6.59
N GLN A 50 -9.96 -3.17 5.33
CA GLN A 50 -8.62 -2.86 4.82
C GLN A 50 -7.96 -1.68 5.54
N LYS A 51 -8.73 -0.66 5.94
CA LYS A 51 -8.20 0.44 6.75
C LYS A 51 -7.73 -0.08 8.10
N THR A 52 -8.58 -0.86 8.77
CA THR A 52 -8.24 -1.50 10.05
C THR A 52 -7.01 -2.40 9.93
N LEU A 53 -6.88 -3.19 8.86
CA LEU A 53 -5.68 -4.00 8.59
C LEU A 53 -4.44 -3.12 8.56
N VAL A 54 -4.44 -2.06 7.75
CA VAL A 54 -3.27 -1.19 7.55
C VAL A 54 -2.93 -0.43 8.84
N GLU A 55 -3.91 0.14 9.53
CA GLU A 55 -3.70 0.82 10.82
C GLU A 55 -3.09 -0.12 11.87
N ARG A 56 -3.59 -1.36 11.95
CA ARG A 56 -3.05 -2.36 12.87
C ARG A 56 -1.63 -2.80 12.50
N LEU A 57 -1.30 -2.86 11.21
CA LEU A 57 0.07 -3.13 10.76
C LEU A 57 1.00 -1.96 11.10
N VAL A 58 0.57 -0.71 10.87
CA VAL A 58 1.34 0.49 11.25
C VAL A 58 1.58 0.54 12.75
N ALA A 59 0.58 0.18 13.56
CA ALA A 59 0.67 0.16 15.03
C ALA A 59 1.68 -0.88 15.57
N THR A 60 2.18 -1.81 14.74
CA THR A 60 3.27 -2.72 15.15
C THR A 60 4.62 -2.01 15.27
N GLY A 61 4.76 -0.80 14.71
CA GLY A 61 6.03 -0.08 14.61
C GLY A 61 6.92 -0.52 13.45
N VAL A 62 6.53 -1.57 12.72
CA VAL A 62 7.25 -2.04 11.52
C VAL A 62 6.96 -1.08 10.36
N PRO A 63 7.97 -0.72 9.53
CA PRO A 63 7.74 0.06 8.32
C PRO A 63 6.69 -0.56 7.39
N VAL A 64 5.65 0.20 7.03
CA VAL A 64 4.58 -0.25 6.13
C VAL A 64 4.66 0.52 4.80
N VAL A 65 4.65 -0.21 3.69
CA VAL A 65 4.46 0.30 2.33
C VAL A 65 3.10 -0.14 1.83
N ALA A 66 2.20 0.80 1.55
CA ALA A 66 0.90 0.51 0.94
C ALA A 66 1.00 0.58 -0.60
N ILE A 67 0.47 -0.45 -1.27
CA ILE A 67 0.34 -0.50 -2.73
C ILE A 67 -1.14 -0.35 -3.10
N ALA A 68 -1.50 0.77 -3.70
CA ALA A 68 -2.83 1.03 -4.23
C ALA A 68 -3.03 0.32 -5.56
N ILE A 69 -3.74 -0.79 -5.53
CA ILE A 69 -3.84 -1.69 -6.68
C ILE A 69 -4.78 -1.13 -7.76
N ARG A 70 -5.90 -0.49 -7.39
CA ARG A 70 -6.91 -0.06 -8.37
C ARG A 70 -6.75 1.39 -8.83
N ASN A 71 -6.59 2.29 -7.86
CA ASN A 71 -6.60 3.73 -8.04
C ASN A 71 -5.81 4.37 -6.89
N PRO A 72 -5.48 5.67 -6.95
CA PRO A 72 -4.54 6.27 -6.00
C PRO A 72 -5.21 6.77 -4.72
N TYR A 73 -6.51 6.52 -4.51
CA TYR A 73 -7.30 7.23 -3.52
C TYR A 73 -7.16 6.69 -2.08
N ASP A 74 -6.68 5.45 -1.90
CA ASP A 74 -6.60 4.85 -0.57
C ASP A 74 -5.66 5.64 0.37
N VAL A 75 -4.69 6.39 -0.17
CA VAL A 75 -3.76 7.23 0.62
C VAL A 75 -4.50 8.27 1.45
N ALA A 76 -5.64 8.78 0.97
CA ALA A 76 -6.44 9.73 1.72
C ALA A 76 -7.06 9.13 2.98
N GLN A 77 -7.28 7.81 3.00
CA GLN A 77 -7.83 7.06 4.13
C GLN A 77 -6.76 6.51 5.07
N LEU A 78 -5.48 6.63 4.70
CA LEU A 78 -4.33 6.01 5.36
C LEU A 78 -3.25 7.06 5.71
N PRO A 79 -3.57 8.11 6.49
CA PRO A 79 -2.66 9.23 6.75
C PRO A 79 -1.37 8.83 7.47
N ASP A 80 -1.37 7.73 8.22
CA ASP A 80 -0.21 7.27 9.00
C ASP A 80 0.77 6.40 8.18
N VAL A 81 0.43 6.05 6.95
CA VAL A 81 1.33 5.28 6.06
C VAL A 81 2.32 6.23 5.38
N ARG A 82 3.61 6.02 5.64
CA ARG A 82 4.67 6.90 5.13
C ARG A 82 5.12 6.61 3.69
N ALA A 83 4.89 5.39 3.20
CA ALA A 83 5.28 4.98 1.85
C ALA A 83 4.07 4.43 1.10
N TYR A 84 3.71 5.09 0.00
CA TYR A 84 2.52 4.79 -0.77
C TYR A 84 2.84 4.73 -2.27
N LEU A 85 2.45 3.65 -2.94
CA LEU A 85 2.69 3.42 -4.36
C LEU A 85 1.38 3.06 -5.07
N ALA A 86 0.95 3.86 -6.05
CA ALA A 86 -0.20 3.54 -6.88
C ALA A 86 0.25 2.74 -8.12
N THR A 87 -0.30 1.54 -8.33
CA THR A 87 0.00 0.69 -9.50
C THR A 87 -1.08 0.71 -10.57
N TYR A 88 -2.30 1.13 -10.24
CA TYR A 88 -3.46 1.21 -11.16
C TYR A 88 -3.89 -0.13 -11.80
N SER A 89 -3.27 -1.24 -11.41
CA SER A 89 -3.61 -2.59 -11.87
C SER A 89 -3.16 -3.66 -10.88
N TRP A 90 -3.80 -4.83 -10.96
CA TRP A 90 -3.51 -6.05 -10.19
C TRP A 90 -2.78 -7.13 -10.99
N THR A 91 -2.44 -6.90 -12.26
CA THR A 91 -1.76 -7.96 -13.03
C THR A 91 -0.36 -8.22 -12.46
N ASP A 92 0.12 -9.43 -12.69
CA ASP A 92 1.45 -9.86 -12.25
C ASP A 92 2.55 -8.91 -12.74
N VAL A 93 2.42 -8.36 -13.96
CA VAL A 93 3.40 -7.44 -14.54
C VAL A 93 3.51 -6.16 -13.73
N GLU A 94 2.39 -5.55 -13.31
CA GLU A 94 2.42 -4.32 -12.51
C GLU A 94 2.88 -4.58 -11.08
N LEU A 95 2.50 -5.70 -10.46
CA LEU A 95 2.97 -6.04 -9.12
C LEU A 95 4.47 -6.37 -9.10
N ARG A 96 5.01 -7.00 -10.15
CA ARG A 96 6.46 -7.18 -10.34
C ARG A 96 7.16 -5.84 -10.55
N ALA A 97 6.55 -4.90 -11.26
CA ALA A 97 7.09 -3.54 -11.41
C ALA A 97 7.12 -2.80 -10.06
N ALA A 98 6.05 -2.91 -9.27
CA ALA A 98 5.99 -2.36 -7.93
C ALA A 98 7.09 -2.93 -7.02
N ALA A 99 7.32 -4.25 -7.07
CA ALA A 99 8.39 -4.90 -6.32
C ALA A 99 9.78 -4.35 -6.71
N ARG A 100 10.05 -4.13 -8.01
CA ARG A 100 11.31 -3.50 -8.47
C ARG A 100 11.47 -2.07 -7.98
N VAL A 101 10.39 -1.29 -7.90
CA VAL A 101 10.41 0.08 -7.36
C VAL A 101 10.70 0.04 -5.86
N ILE A 102 10.00 -0.80 -5.10
CA ILE A 102 10.18 -0.95 -3.65
C ILE A 102 11.61 -1.43 -3.32
N ALA A 103 12.15 -2.35 -4.11
CA ALA A 103 13.52 -2.85 -3.98
C ALA A 103 14.60 -1.84 -4.44
N GLY A 104 14.24 -0.68 -4.98
CA GLY A 104 15.18 0.28 -5.54
C GLY A 104 15.83 -0.14 -6.87
N SER A 105 15.43 -1.27 -7.45
CA SER A 105 15.90 -1.75 -8.76
C SER A 105 15.31 -0.97 -9.94
N ALA A 106 14.28 -0.16 -9.71
CA ALA A 106 13.71 0.78 -10.67
C ALA A 106 13.32 2.09 -9.98
N ARG A 107 13.56 3.24 -10.63
CA ARG A 107 13.16 4.55 -10.10
C ARG A 107 11.68 4.83 -10.39
N PRO A 108 10.87 5.29 -9.41
CA PRO A 108 9.50 5.72 -9.68
C PRO A 108 9.51 7.00 -10.52
N ARG A 109 8.68 7.02 -11.57
CA ARG A 109 8.54 8.16 -12.51
C ARG A 109 7.09 8.57 -12.75
N GLY A 110 6.13 7.86 -12.16
CA GLY A 110 4.71 8.12 -12.32
C GLY A 110 4.31 9.51 -11.83
N ARG A 111 3.26 10.06 -12.45
CA ARG A 111 2.61 11.31 -12.06
C ARG A 111 1.10 11.06 -12.04
N LEU A 112 0.41 11.57 -11.03
CA LEU A 112 -1.02 11.36 -10.88
C LEU A 112 -1.78 11.96 -12.07
N PRO A 113 -2.60 11.18 -12.80
CA PRO A 113 -3.47 11.71 -13.85
C PRO A 113 -4.80 12.26 -13.30
N VAL A 114 -5.01 12.14 -11.98
CA VAL A 114 -6.22 12.52 -11.24
C VAL A 114 -5.82 13.22 -9.95
N GLU A 115 -6.68 14.08 -9.43
CA GLU A 115 -6.52 14.66 -8.10
C GLU A 115 -6.93 13.64 -7.03
N VAL A 116 -6.14 13.53 -5.96
CA VAL A 116 -6.55 12.82 -4.74
C VAL A 116 -7.06 13.88 -3.76
N GLN A 117 -8.35 13.83 -3.44
CA GLN A 117 -8.98 14.71 -2.47
C GLN A 117 -8.68 14.26 -1.03
N ARG A 118 -8.73 15.20 -0.09
CA ARG A 118 -8.60 14.85 1.33
C ARG A 118 -9.85 14.11 1.81
N ALA A 119 -9.65 13.14 2.71
CA ALA A 119 -10.77 12.38 3.28
C ALA A 119 -11.60 13.20 4.28
N ASP A 120 -10.99 14.18 4.95
CA ASP A 120 -11.66 15.04 5.95
C ASP A 120 -12.33 16.28 5.34
N ASP A 121 -11.90 16.70 4.14
CA ASP A 121 -12.45 17.83 3.41
C ASP A 121 -12.33 17.59 1.89
N PRO A 122 -13.33 16.97 1.24
CA PRO A 122 -13.28 16.62 -0.18
C PRO A 122 -13.21 17.82 -1.13
N THR A 123 -13.40 19.05 -0.63
CA THR A 123 -13.24 20.27 -1.41
C THR A 123 -11.76 20.67 -1.59
N LYS A 124 -10.86 20.00 -0.89
CA LYS A 124 -9.42 20.27 -0.91
C LYS A 124 -8.63 19.09 -1.46
N ALA A 125 -7.65 19.40 -2.31
CA ALA A 125 -6.68 18.43 -2.79
C ALA A 125 -5.75 17.98 -1.64
N LEU A 126 -5.57 16.67 -1.51
CA LEU A 126 -4.45 16.08 -0.76
C LEU A 126 -3.22 16.00 -1.66
N TYR A 127 -3.40 15.50 -2.89
CA TYR A 127 -2.37 15.49 -3.93
C TYR A 127 -2.98 15.96 -5.26
N PRO A 128 -2.42 17.01 -5.90
CA PRO A 128 -2.94 17.53 -7.16
C PRO A 128 -2.61 16.60 -8.35
N ILE A 129 -3.31 16.81 -9.47
CA ILE A 129 -2.91 16.24 -10.77
C ILE A 129 -1.44 16.60 -11.04
N GLY A 130 -0.67 15.65 -11.57
CA GLY A 130 0.74 15.80 -11.84
C GLY A 130 1.65 15.58 -10.63
N TYR A 131 1.12 15.29 -9.43
CA TYR A 131 1.94 14.94 -8.28
C TYR A 131 2.63 13.58 -8.45
N GLY A 132 3.87 13.46 -7.98
CA GLY A 132 4.60 12.19 -7.94
C GLY A 132 6.03 12.38 -7.44
N LEU A 133 6.46 11.50 -6.54
CA LEU A 133 7.79 11.57 -5.91
C LEU A 133 8.85 10.83 -6.73
N THR A 134 10.12 11.04 -6.37
CA THR A 134 11.28 10.31 -6.89
C THR A 134 12.27 10.06 -5.74
N TYR A 135 13.22 9.13 -5.94
CA TYR A 135 14.31 8.86 -5.00
C TYR A 135 15.55 9.70 -5.31
#